data_AF-A0A353R7R3-F1
#
_entry.id   AF-A0A353R7R3-F1
#
_cell.length_a   1.000
_cell.length_b   1.000
_cell.length_c   1.000
_cell.angle_alpha   90.00
_cell.angle_beta   90.00
_cell.angle_gamma   90.00
#
_symmetry.space_group_name_H-M   'P 1'
#
loop_
_entity.id
_entity.type
_entity.pdbx_description
1 polymer ?
#
loop_
_entity_poly.entity_id
_entity_poly.type
_entity_poly.pdbx_seq_one_letter_code
_entity_poly.pdbx_strand_id
1 'polypeptide(L)' 'MKHYALLIAAMMVISSCSPGQDELTLVVGTYTTGNSHGIYTLKLSLKTGDLV' A
#
# COMPACT_ATOMS: atom_id res chain seq x y z
N MET A 1 40.22 12.28 3.75
CA MET A 1 39.49 12.07 2.49
C MET A 1 38.76 10.72 2.40
N LYS A 2 39.35 9.59 2.81
CA LYS A 2 38.79 8.23 2.62
C LYS A 2 37.53 7.90 3.46
N HIS A 3 37.33 8.56 4.61
CA HIS A 3 36.20 8.29 5.51
C HIS A 3 34.86 8.90 5.08
N TYR A 4 34.86 9.97 4.27
CA TYR A 4 33.63 10.61 3.80
C TYR A 4 32.86 9.77 2.77
N ALA A 5 33.57 8.96 1.99
CA ALA A 5 32.95 8.06 1.01
C ALA A 5 32.02 7.03 1.67
N LEU A 6 32.35 6.59 2.89
CA LEU A 6 31.58 5.59 3.62
C LEU A 6 30.26 6.17 4.17
N LEU A 7 30.26 7.44 4.58
CA LEU A 7 29.06 8.18 5.01
C LEU A 7 28.08 8.41 3.85
N ILE A 8 28.59 8.74 2.68
CA ILE A 8 27.77 8.95 1.47
C ILE A 8 27.12 7.64 1.03
N ALA A 9 27.87 6.53 1.05
CA ALA A 9 27.34 5.21 0.75
C ALA A 9 26.24 4.78 1.74
N ALA A 10 26.43 5.04 3.04
CA ALA A 10 25.42 4.74 4.06
C ALA A 10 24.13 5.56 3.87
N MET A 11 24.22 6.83 3.48
CA MET A 11 23.04 7.67 3.21
C MET A 11 22.19 7.16 2.02
N MET A 12 22.82 6.60 0.99
CA MET A 12 22.09 6.05 -0.17
C MET A 12 21.30 4.78 0.16
N VAL A 13 21.74 3.99 1.15
CA VAL A 13 21.04 2.76 1.55
C VAL A 13 19.71 3.07 2.25
N ILE A 14 19.64 4.20 2.97
CA ILE A 14 18.46 4.62 3.75
C ILE A 14 17.34 5.14 2.82
N SER A 15 17.68 5.63 1.62
CA SER A 15 16.70 6.09 0.63
C SER A 15 15.96 4.97 -0.12
N SER A 16 16.25 3.70 0.16
CA SER A 16 15.59 2.56 -0.48
C SER A 16 14.23 2.18 0.14
N CYS A 17 13.83 2.83 1.23
CA CYS A 17 12.49 2.66 1.80
C CYS A 17 11.45 3.29 0.87
N SER A 18 10.74 2.48 0.09
CA SER A 18 9.53 2.93 -0.59
C SER A 18 8.43 3.21 0.45
N PRO A 19 7.67 4.32 0.31
CA PRO A 19 6.46 4.50 1.10
C PRO A 19 5.52 3.31 0.85
N GLY A 20 4.95 2.78 1.94
CA GLY A 20 3.94 1.71 1.86
C GLY A 20 2.70 2.17 1.08
N GLN A 21 1.84 1.23 0.72
CA GLN A 21 0.59 1.56 0.05
C GLN A 21 -0.34 2.35 0.99
N ASP A 22 -0.95 3.41 0.47
CA ASP A 22 -1.94 4.21 1.19
C ASP A 22 -3.37 3.66 1.03
N GLU A 23 -3.60 2.86 -0.02
CA GLU A 23 -4.89 2.26 -0.36
C GLU A 23 -4.73 0.77 -0.69
N LEU A 24 -5.71 -0.05 -0.29
CA LEU A 24 -5.86 -1.43 -0.75
C LEU A 24 -7.08 -1.58 -1.65
N THR A 25 -7.00 -2.50 -2.61
CA THR A 25 -8.16 -2.94 -3.37
C THR A 25 -8.80 -4.13 -2.68
N LEU A 26 -10.03 -3.96 -2.21
CA LEU A 26 -10.80 -5.02 -1.56
C LEU A 26 -11.73 -5.67 -2.58
N VAL A 27 -11.57 -6.98 -2.79
CA VAL A 27 -12.43 -7.77 -3.67
C VAL A 27 -13.40 -8.57 -2.79
N VAL A 28 -14.70 -8.25 -2.89
CA VAL A 28 -15.75 -8.83 -2.05
C VAL A 28 -16.63 -9.74 -2.92
N GLY A 29 -16.48 -11.05 -2.72
CA GLY A 29 -17.38 -12.06 -3.27
C GLY A 29 -18.65 -12.17 -2.44
N THR A 30 -19.79 -12.33 -3.11
CA THR A 30 -21.11 -12.39 -2.45
C THR A 30 -21.94 -13.54 -2.98
N TYR A 31 -22.94 -13.95 -2.19
CA TYR A 31 -24.02 -14.81 -2.68
C TYR A 31 -25.05 -13.97 -3.44
N THR A 32 -25.45 -14.43 -4.62
CA THR A 32 -26.32 -13.69 -5.56
C THR A 32 -27.79 -14.10 -5.47
N THR A 33 -28.18 -14.86 -4.44
CA THR A 33 -29.58 -15.27 -4.23
C THR A 33 -30.48 -14.12 -3.76
N GLY A 34 -29.89 -13.01 -3.30
CA GLY A 34 -30.57 -11.76 -2.97
C GLY A 34 -30.24 -10.65 -3.97
N ASN A 35 -30.12 -9.41 -3.49
CA ASN A 35 -29.86 -8.23 -4.34
C ASN A 35 -28.38 -8.06 -4.74
N SER A 36 -27.54 -9.05 -4.47
CA SER A 36 -26.12 -8.98 -4.77
C SER A 36 -25.85 -9.42 -6.21
N HIS A 37 -24.99 -8.69 -6.90
CA HIS A 37 -24.73 -8.88 -8.33
C HIS A 37 -23.39 -9.61 -8.60
N GLY A 38 -22.76 -10.16 -7.57
CA GLY A 38 -21.56 -10.99 -7.69
C GLY A 38 -20.36 -10.39 -6.96
N ILE A 39 -19.33 -10.00 -7.70
CA ILE A 39 -18.08 -9.52 -7.13
C ILE A 39 -18.06 -7.99 -7.14
N TYR A 40 -17.75 -7.40 -5.99
CA TYR A 40 -17.56 -5.96 -5.84
C TYR A 40 -16.09 -5.64 -5.58
N THR A 41 -15.65 -4.52 -6.12
CA THR A 41 -14.30 -4.00 -5.90
C THR A 41 -14.41 -2.65 -5.20
N LEU A 42 -13.79 -2.53 -4.02
CA LEU A 42 -13.79 -1.31 -3.22
C LEU A 42 -12.36 -0.86 -2.98
N LYS A 43 -12.16 0.42 -2.67
CA LYS A 43 -10.88 0.90 -2.14
C LYS A 43 -10.96 1.04 -0.63
N LEU A 44 -9.93 0.60 0.08
CA LEU A 44 -9.78 0.78 1.51
C LEU A 44 -8.61 1.73 1.77
N SER A 45 -8.90 2.87 2.38
CA SER A 45 -7.88 3.79 2.89
C SER A 45 -7.18 3.16 4.10
N LEU A 46 -5.89 2.89 3.99
CA LEU A 46 -5.09 2.37 5.12
C LEU A 46 -4.78 3.44 6.16
N LYS A 47 -4.97 4.73 5.81
CA LYS A 47 -4.77 5.86 6.73
C LYS A 47 -5.95 6.08 7.65
N THR A 48 -7.17 5.97 7.11
CA THR A 48 -8.40 6.30 7.84
C THR A 48 -9.25 5.08 8.19
N GLY A 49 -9.08 3.97 7.45
CA GLY A 49 -9.93 2.80 7.55
C GLY A 49 -11.23 2.89 6.74
N ASP A 50 -11.44 3.98 5.99
CA ASP A 50 -12.65 4.21 5.23
C ASP A 50 -12.66 3.44 3.89
N LEU A 51 -13.87 3.06 3.47
CA LEU A 51 -14.13 2.53 2.14
C LEU A 51 -14.45 3.69 1.19
N VAL A 52 -13.73 3.77 0.07
CA VAL A 52 -13.83 4.82 -0.97
C VAL A 52 -14.31 4.23 -2.29
#